data_AF-A0A5C3LR40-F1
#
_entry.id   AF-A0A5C3LR40-F1
#
_cell.length_a   1.000
_cell.length_b   1.000
_cell.length_c   1.000
_cell.angle_alpha   90.00
_cell.angle_beta   90.00
_cell.angle_gamma   90.00
#
_symmetry.space_group_name_H-M   'P 1'
#
loop_
_entity.id
_entity.type
_entity.pdbx_description
1 polymer ?
#
loop_
_entity_poly.entity_id
_entity_poly.type
_entity_poly.pdbx_seq_one_letter_code
_entity_poly.pdbx_strand_id
1 'polypeptide(L)'
;MYIYPGALVTPASGSLLIIGSSAGVNRVSEWMMHVWGIFKDFIVMLHDTLVSWTVRVTPSLVSWIYFICTSLPDWAVKSCVAAYYFCHAHPHPLLLLLWTLFFGPIIFLLPFLLLQEVVFLVLFNASMVCHGLRRGSLTEQYTSLHSLLSEDYKEPVSHRIEQAANTYNAFTTRHPAFFVIRVVALGVGVGVAGGVWGFWSW
;
A
#
# COMPACT_ATOMS: atom_id res chain seq x y z
N MET A 1 -3.10 -56.02 -26.43
CA MET A 1 -4.55 -56.25 -26.30
C MET A 1 -4.94 -56.00 -24.85
N TYR A 2 -5.31 -54.76 -24.53
CA TYR A 2 -6.21 -54.37 -23.46
C TYR A 2 -6.94 -53.14 -24.00
N ILE A 3 -8.24 -53.30 -24.17
CA ILE A 3 -9.17 -52.32 -24.71
C ILE A 3 -9.66 -51.51 -23.51
N TYR A 4 -9.41 -50.20 -23.48
CA TYR A 4 -10.19 -49.28 -22.65
C TYR A 4 -11.03 -48.39 -23.58
N PRO A 5 -12.36 -48.53 -23.55
CA PRO A 5 -13.25 -47.72 -24.37
C PRO A 5 -13.62 -46.42 -23.66
N GLY A 6 -13.60 -45.32 -24.42
CA GLY A 6 -14.57 -44.22 -24.31
C GLY A 6 -14.59 -43.40 -23.02
N ALA A 7 -13.80 -42.33 -22.98
CA ALA A 7 -14.23 -41.09 -22.32
C ALA A 7 -14.32 -40.00 -23.39
N LEU A 8 -15.52 -39.86 -23.95
CA LEU A 8 -15.93 -38.70 -24.73
C LEU A 8 -15.82 -37.46 -23.82
N VAL A 9 -14.82 -36.62 -24.10
CA VAL A 9 -14.75 -35.27 -23.55
C VAL A 9 -15.76 -34.42 -24.31
N THR A 10 -16.96 -34.26 -23.75
CA THR A 10 -17.87 -33.18 -24.16
C THR A 10 -17.62 -31.96 -23.27
N PRO A 11 -17.38 -30.76 -23.84
CA PRO A 11 -17.25 -29.53 -23.08
C PRO A 11 -18.66 -29.03 -22.75
N ALA A 12 -19.27 -29.59 -21.70
CA ALA A 12 -20.56 -29.15 -21.23
C ALA A 12 -20.37 -28.16 -20.08
N SER A 13 -20.51 -26.88 -20.44
CA SER A 13 -21.26 -25.87 -19.69
C SER A 13 -20.99 -25.78 -18.18
N GLY A 14 -20.24 -24.74 -17.79
CA GLY A 14 -20.09 -24.25 -16.42
C GLY A 14 -21.42 -23.75 -15.85
N SER A 15 -22.33 -24.68 -15.57
CA SER A 15 -23.49 -24.45 -14.73
C SER A 15 -23.12 -24.89 -13.32
N LEU A 16 -22.70 -23.92 -12.51
CA LEU A 16 -22.56 -24.02 -11.07
C LEU A 16 -23.96 -24.18 -10.45
N LEU A 17 -24.59 -25.33 -10.68
CA LEU A 17 -25.86 -25.72 -10.06
C LEU A 17 -25.55 -26.24 -8.65
N ILE A 18 -25.44 -25.30 -7.70
CA ILE A 18 -25.54 -25.57 -6.27
C ILE A 18 -27.01 -25.94 -6.00
N ILE A 19 -27.39 -27.19 -6.27
CA ILE A 19 -28.64 -27.76 -5.77
C ILE A 19 -28.30 -28.57 -4.52
N GLY A 20 -28.53 -27.95 -3.36
CA GLY A 20 -29.22 -28.52 -2.18
C GLY A 20 -28.97 -29.96 -1.72
N SER A 21 -27.85 -30.61 -2.02
CA SER A 21 -27.47 -31.88 -1.39
C SER A 21 -26.47 -31.63 -0.27
N SER A 22 -26.64 -32.32 0.87
CA SER A 22 -25.68 -32.32 1.99
C SER A 22 -24.24 -32.63 1.51
N ALA A 23 -24.10 -33.40 0.43
CA ALA A 23 -22.83 -33.69 -0.23
C ALA A 23 -22.14 -32.47 -0.86
N GLY A 24 -22.90 -31.52 -1.43
CA GLY A 24 -22.34 -30.30 -2.02
C GLY A 24 -21.81 -29.32 -0.96
N VAL A 25 -22.52 -29.17 0.15
CA VAL A 25 -22.10 -28.35 1.29
C VAL A 25 -20.86 -28.95 1.96
N ASN A 26 -20.81 -30.27 2.11
CA ASN A 26 -19.65 -30.97 2.67
C ASN A 26 -18.40 -30.79 1.79
N ARG A 27 -18.54 -30.82 0.46
CA ARG A 27 -17.40 -30.64 -0.46
C ARG A 27 -16.84 -29.21 -0.45
N VAL A 28 -17.70 -28.20 -0.33
CA VAL A 28 -17.27 -26.79 -0.20
C VAL A 28 -16.59 -26.57 1.16
N SER A 29 -17.16 -27.14 2.23
CA SER A 29 -16.57 -27.14 3.57
C SER A 29 -15.17 -27.78 3.58
N GLU A 30 -15.01 -28.96 2.98
CA GLU A 30 -13.72 -29.65 2.88
C GLU A 30 -12.68 -28.82 2.10
N TRP A 31 -13.09 -28.23 0.98
CA TRP A 31 -12.23 -27.34 0.20
C TRP A 31 -11.81 -26.10 1.01
N MET A 32 -12.75 -25.45 1.71
CA MET A 32 -12.45 -24.29 2.56
C MET A 32 -11.49 -24.64 3.69
N MET A 33 -11.67 -25.80 4.34
CA MET A 33 -10.77 -26.28 5.40
C MET A 33 -9.37 -26.58 4.85
N HIS A 34 -9.28 -27.11 3.63
CA HIS A 34 -7.99 -27.34 2.97
C HIS A 34 -7.26 -26.03 2.63
N VAL A 35 -7.97 -25.05 2.06
CA VAL A 35 -7.43 -23.71 1.77
C VAL A 35 -7.00 -23.00 3.06
N TRP A 36 -7.81 -23.09 4.11
CA TRP A 36 -7.47 -22.54 5.42
C TRP A 36 -6.23 -23.19 6.02
N GLY A 37 -6.08 -24.51 5.89
CA GLY A 37 -4.87 -25.24 6.29
C GLY A 37 -3.62 -24.71 5.60
N ILE A 38 -3.66 -24.59 4.27
CA ILE A 38 -2.55 -24.04 3.48
C ILE A 38 -2.21 -22.61 3.90
N PHE A 39 -3.22 -21.77 4.11
CA PHE A 39 -3.03 -20.38 4.52
C PHE A 39 -2.39 -20.28 5.92
N LYS A 40 -2.84 -21.12 6.85
CA LYS A 40 -2.25 -21.21 8.19
C LYS A 40 -0.80 -21.67 8.13
N ASP A 41 -0.50 -22.72 7.35
CA ASP A 41 0.86 -23.23 7.19
C ASP A 41 1.80 -22.18 6.58
N PHE A 42 1.29 -21.40 5.62
CA PHE A 42 2.02 -20.26 5.06
C PHE A 42 2.31 -19.19 6.11
N ILE A 43 1.34 -18.83 6.95
CA ILE A 43 1.54 -17.85 8.03
C ILE A 43 2.59 -18.34 9.03
N VAL A 44 2.53 -19.61 9.43
CA VAL A 44 3.50 -20.20 10.36
C VAL A 44 4.90 -20.20 9.75
N MET A 45 5.02 -20.62 8.49
CA MET A 45 6.30 -20.58 7.77
C MET A 45 6.86 -19.16 7.68
N LEU A 46 6.01 -18.18 7.36
CA LEU A 46 6.41 -16.77 7.27
C LEU A 46 6.88 -16.26 8.64
N HIS A 47 6.13 -16.55 9.69
CA HIS A 47 6.48 -16.20 11.06
C HIS A 47 7.85 -16.79 11.45
N ASP A 48 8.05 -18.08 11.26
CA ASP A 48 9.30 -18.76 11.64
C ASP A 48 10.50 -18.26 10.82
N THR A 49 10.26 -17.94 9.54
CA THR A 49 11.26 -17.32 8.67
C THR A 49 11.62 -15.91 9.17
N LEU A 50 10.63 -15.10 9.54
CA LEU A 50 10.87 -13.75 10.08
C LEU A 50 11.59 -13.80 11.42
N VAL A 51 11.19 -14.71 12.33
CA VAL A 51 11.83 -14.87 13.64
C VAL A 51 13.27 -15.35 13.47
N SER A 52 13.51 -16.38 12.65
CA SER A 52 14.87 -16.89 12.40
C SER A 52 15.78 -15.85 11.73
N TRP A 53 15.24 -15.08 10.78
CA TRP A 53 15.94 -13.95 10.18
C TRP A 53 16.28 -12.88 11.22
N THR A 54 15.32 -12.51 12.07
CA THR A 54 15.51 -11.53 13.13
C THR A 54 16.60 -11.99 14.10
N VAL A 55 16.51 -13.21 14.63
CA VAL A 55 17.51 -13.77 15.55
C VAL A 55 18.90 -13.82 14.92
N ARG A 56 19.01 -14.10 13.61
CA ARG A 56 20.30 -14.14 12.91
C ARG A 56 20.86 -12.74 12.65
N VAL A 57 20.02 -11.77 12.28
CA VAL A 57 20.47 -10.44 11.86
C VAL A 57 20.66 -9.50 13.05
N THR A 58 19.88 -9.63 14.12
CA THR A 58 19.94 -8.74 15.28
C THR A 58 21.35 -8.64 15.89
N PRO A 59 22.09 -9.73 16.17
CA PRO A 59 23.44 -9.62 16.72
C PRO A 59 24.40 -8.88 15.80
N SER A 60 24.31 -9.12 14.49
CA SER A 60 25.11 -8.41 13.48
C SER A 60 24.75 -6.93 13.43
N LEU A 61 23.47 -6.58 13.44
CA LEU A 61 22.99 -5.19 13.51
C LEU A 61 23.50 -4.49 14.78
N VAL A 62 23.38 -5.11 15.94
CA VAL A 62 23.85 -4.55 17.22
C VAL A 62 25.36 -4.34 17.18
N SER A 63 26.12 -5.32 16.70
CA SER A 63 27.58 -5.19 16.58
C SER A 63 27.99 -4.09 15.61
N TRP A 64 27.26 -3.94 14.50
CA TRP A 64 27.50 -2.90 13.49
C TRP A 64 27.15 -1.50 14.01
N ILE A 65 26.02 -1.36 14.72
CA ILE A 65 25.62 -0.12 15.40
C ILE A 65 26.68 0.25 16.44
N TYR A 66 27.11 -0.70 17.26
CA TYR A 66 28.14 -0.47 18.28
C TYR A 66 29.46 -0.01 17.66
N PHE A 67 29.91 -0.69 16.59
CA PHE A 67 31.11 -0.32 15.85
C PHE A 67 31.02 1.10 15.29
N ILE A 68 29.89 1.46 14.69
CA ILE A 68 29.64 2.82 14.19
C ILE A 68 29.67 3.82 15.33
N CYS A 69 28.91 3.60 16.40
CA CYS A 69 28.83 4.52 17.55
C CYS A 69 30.19 4.75 18.22
N THR A 70 31.06 3.72 18.26
CA THR A 70 32.40 3.82 18.87
C THR A 70 33.47 4.35 17.93
N SER A 71 33.28 4.22 16.62
CA SER A 71 34.23 4.68 15.60
C SER A 71 33.86 6.03 14.99
N LEU A 72 32.70 6.59 15.35
CA LEU A 72 32.21 7.86 14.82
C LEU A 72 33.06 9.02 15.36
N PRO A 73 33.58 9.88 14.47
CA PRO A 73 34.21 11.13 14.89
C PRO A 73 33.23 12.00 15.69
N ASP A 74 33.76 12.83 16.58
CA ASP A 74 32.97 13.67 17.48
C ASP A 74 31.98 14.60 16.75
N TRP A 75 32.34 15.10 15.56
CA TRP A 75 31.44 15.89 14.71
C TRP A 75 30.23 15.08 14.23
N ALA A 76 30.41 13.79 13.94
CA ALA A 76 29.34 12.94 13.42
C ALA A 76 28.35 12.57 14.52
N VAL A 77 28.83 12.34 15.75
CA VAL A 77 27.96 12.19 16.93
C VAL A 77 27.11 13.45 17.13
N LYS A 78 27.73 14.63 17.10
CA LYS A 78 27.02 15.92 17.20
C LYS A 78 25.98 16.09 16.08
N SER A 79 26.31 15.70 14.85
CA SER A 79 25.36 15.71 13.73
C SER A 79 24.19 14.75 13.95
N CYS A 80 24.42 13.54 14.45
CA CYS A 80 23.35 12.59 14.77
C CYS A 80 22.43 13.10 15.87
N VAL A 81 23.00 13.69 16.93
CA VAL A 81 22.22 14.29 18.02
C VAL A 81 21.40 15.48 17.50
N ALA A 82 22.00 16.36 16.70
CA ALA A 82 21.29 17.47 16.08
C ALA A 82 20.17 16.99 15.14
N ALA A 83 20.43 15.95 14.33
CA ALA A 83 19.42 15.33 13.47
C ALA A 83 18.28 14.72 14.28
N TYR A 84 18.56 14.05 15.40
CA TYR A 84 17.55 13.52 16.31
C TYR A 84 16.65 14.63 16.86
N TYR A 85 17.24 15.71 17.41
CA TYR A 85 16.46 16.84 17.91
C TYR A 85 15.64 17.52 16.81
N PHE A 86 16.19 17.65 15.61
CA PHE A 86 15.47 18.18 14.46
C PHE A 86 14.28 17.28 14.07
N CYS A 87 14.48 15.95 14.03
CA CYS A 87 13.43 14.98 13.74
C CYS A 87 12.32 15.01 14.79
N HIS A 88 12.68 15.16 16.06
CA HIS A 88 11.73 15.25 17.16
C HIS A 88 10.97 16.58 17.16
N ALA A 89 11.62 17.70 16.82
CA ALA A 89 10.97 19.00 16.74
C ALA A 89 10.08 19.14 15.50
N HIS A 90 10.43 18.45 14.40
CA HIS A 90 9.78 18.59 13.11
C HIS A 90 9.47 17.22 12.47
N PRO A 91 8.56 16.43 13.04
CA PRO A 91 8.27 15.10 12.52
C PRO A 91 7.43 15.14 11.24
N HIS A 92 6.62 16.19 11.01
CA HIS A 92 5.81 16.29 9.79
C HIS A 92 6.66 16.49 8.53
N PRO A 93 7.65 17.40 8.47
CA PRO A 93 8.56 17.49 7.34
C PRO A 93 9.37 16.20 7.11
N LEU A 94 9.82 15.56 8.19
CA LEU A 94 10.54 14.28 8.11
C LEU A 94 9.65 13.19 7.53
N LEU A 95 8.40 13.11 7.99
CA LEU A 95 7.41 12.17 7.47
C LEU A 95 7.19 12.42 5.98
N LEU A 96 6.94 13.66 5.55
CA LEU A 96 6.80 13.99 4.13
C LEU A 96 8.04 13.59 3.33
N LEU A 97 9.24 13.80 3.84
CA LEU A 97 10.49 13.41 3.18
C LEU A 97 10.63 11.88 3.07
N LEU A 98 10.32 11.14 4.14
CA LEU A 98 10.37 9.67 4.12
C LEU A 98 9.33 9.07 3.18
N TRP A 99 8.13 9.65 3.14
CA TRP A 99 7.06 9.22 2.26
C TRP A 99 7.32 9.61 0.80
N THR A 100 7.91 10.78 0.51
CA THR A 100 8.40 11.11 -0.84
C THR A 100 9.52 10.18 -1.28
N LEU A 101 10.41 9.78 -0.37
CA LEU A 101 11.44 8.81 -0.67
C LEU A 101 10.86 7.42 -0.95
N PHE A 102 9.80 6.99 -0.28
CA PHE A 102 9.22 5.67 -0.51
C PHE A 102 8.25 5.63 -1.70
N PHE A 103 7.23 6.50 -1.71
CA PHE A 103 6.19 6.56 -2.74
C PHE A 103 6.66 7.30 -4.01
N GLY A 104 7.76 8.03 -3.93
CA GLY A 104 8.22 8.88 -5.02
C GLY A 104 7.32 10.12 -5.18
N PRO A 105 7.22 10.67 -6.41
CA PRO A 105 6.42 11.86 -6.68
C PRO A 105 4.91 11.65 -6.49
N ILE A 106 4.44 10.40 -6.37
CA ILE A 106 3.02 10.07 -6.16
C ILE A 106 2.51 10.63 -4.82
N ILE A 107 3.35 10.80 -3.79
CA ILE A 107 2.86 11.32 -2.51
C ILE A 107 2.27 12.72 -2.63
N PHE A 108 2.74 13.51 -3.60
CA PHE A 108 2.18 14.83 -3.89
C PHE A 108 0.84 14.75 -4.60
N LEU A 109 0.47 13.65 -5.27
CA LEU A 109 -0.87 13.49 -5.86
C LEU A 109 -1.94 13.35 -4.78
N LEU A 110 -1.64 12.61 -3.72
CA LEU A 110 -2.62 12.22 -2.72
C LEU A 110 -3.39 13.42 -2.11
N PRO A 111 -2.74 14.51 -1.64
CA PRO A 111 -3.46 15.66 -1.13
C PRO A 111 -4.25 16.40 -2.21
N PHE A 112 -3.79 16.42 -3.46
CA PHE A 112 -4.50 17.07 -4.56
C PHE A 112 -5.73 16.27 -5.00
N LEU A 113 -5.64 14.94 -5.02
CA LEU A 113 -6.77 14.05 -5.27
C LEU A 113 -7.84 14.20 -4.18
N LEU A 114 -7.42 14.25 -2.90
CA LEU A 114 -8.32 14.51 -1.79
C LEU A 114 -8.95 15.90 -1.87
N LEU A 115 -8.17 16.94 -2.16
CA LEU A 115 -8.68 18.30 -2.30
C LEU A 115 -9.69 18.39 -3.45
N GLN A 116 -9.40 17.74 -4.58
CA GLN A 116 -10.31 17.68 -5.70
C GLN A 116 -11.64 17.00 -5.32
N GLU A 117 -11.58 15.88 -4.59
CA GLU A 117 -12.78 15.19 -4.12
C GLU A 117 -13.61 16.06 -3.16
N VAL A 118 -12.93 16.83 -2.29
CA VAL A 118 -13.60 17.82 -1.42
C VAL A 118 -14.27 18.92 -2.26
N VAL A 119 -13.60 19.42 -3.30
CA VAL A 119 -14.19 20.42 -4.21
C VAL A 119 -15.42 19.84 -4.90
N PHE A 120 -15.37 18.58 -5.35
CA PHE A 120 -16.53 17.90 -5.94
C PHE A 120 -17.71 17.81 -4.96
N LEU A 121 -17.45 17.39 -3.73
CA LEU A 121 -18.46 17.33 -2.67
C LEU A 121 -19.06 18.72 -2.39
N VAL A 122 -18.23 19.77 -2.33
CA VAL A 122 -18.71 21.14 -2.11
C VAL A 122 -19.58 21.62 -3.27
N LEU A 123 -19.15 21.40 -4.52
CA LEU A 123 -19.92 21.78 -5.71
C LEU A 123 -21.22 21.00 -5.83
N PHE A 124 -21.20 19.71 -5.52
CA PHE A 124 -22.38 18.87 -5.49
C PHE A 124 -23.40 19.37 -4.46
N ASN A 125 -22.95 19.63 -3.23
CA ASN A 125 -23.81 20.18 -2.18
C ASN A 125 -24.33 21.58 -2.53
N ALA A 126 -23.49 22.44 -3.11
CA ALA A 126 -23.89 23.77 -3.57
C ALA A 126 -24.95 23.68 -4.68
N SER A 127 -24.79 22.76 -5.63
CA SER A 127 -25.78 22.51 -6.69
C SER A 127 -27.13 22.08 -6.11
N MET A 128 -27.12 21.19 -5.11
CA MET A 128 -28.32 20.73 -4.41
C MET A 128 -29.01 21.87 -3.65
N VAL A 129 -28.25 22.77 -3.02
CA VAL A 129 -28.79 23.95 -2.33
C VAL A 129 -29.40 24.95 -3.33
N CYS A 130 -28.73 25.19 -4.47
CA CYS A 130 -29.17 26.20 -5.43
C CYS A 130 -30.32 25.74 -6.34
N HIS A 131 -30.44 24.44 -6.62
CA HIS A 131 -31.42 23.91 -7.60
C HIS A 131 -32.44 22.94 -6.99
N GLY A 132 -32.30 22.60 -5.71
CA GLY A 132 -33.10 21.55 -5.08
C GLY A 132 -32.77 20.15 -5.62
N LEU A 133 -33.53 19.15 -5.17
CA LEU A 133 -33.44 17.78 -5.69
C LEU A 133 -33.91 17.77 -7.16
N ARG A 134 -32.95 17.79 -8.08
CA ARG A 134 -33.21 17.61 -9.52
C ARG A 134 -33.80 16.21 -9.76
N ARG A 135 -34.64 16.04 -10.79
CA ARG A 135 -35.19 14.72 -11.16
C ARG A 135 -34.06 13.82 -11.67
N GLY A 136 -33.81 12.71 -10.97
CA GLY A 136 -32.78 11.71 -11.28
C GLY A 136 -32.26 11.04 -10.01
N SER A 137 -31.48 9.96 -10.13
CA SER A 137 -30.82 9.39 -8.95
C SER A 137 -29.68 10.29 -8.48
N LEU A 138 -29.39 10.34 -7.17
CA LEU A 138 -28.26 11.11 -6.63
C LEU A 138 -26.94 10.70 -7.28
N THR A 139 -26.82 9.41 -7.61
CA THR A 139 -25.66 8.83 -8.29
C THR A 139 -25.49 9.41 -9.69
N GLU A 140 -26.56 9.48 -10.50
CA GLU A 140 -26.49 10.08 -11.84
C GLU A 140 -26.06 11.56 -11.80
N GLN A 141 -26.59 12.32 -10.85
CA GLN A 141 -26.25 13.73 -10.70
C GLN A 141 -24.78 13.91 -10.32
N TYR A 142 -24.29 13.13 -9.36
CA TYR A 142 -22.89 13.14 -8.96
C TYR A 142 -21.97 12.69 -10.11
N THR A 143 -22.29 11.60 -10.81
CA THR A 143 -21.49 11.11 -11.94
C THR A 143 -21.43 12.11 -13.09
N SER A 144 -22.54 12.80 -13.39
CA SER A 144 -22.57 13.84 -14.43
C SER A 144 -21.73 15.07 -14.08
N LEU A 145 -21.71 15.47 -12.80
CA LEU A 145 -20.86 16.55 -12.31
C LEU A 145 -19.39 16.13 -12.35
N HIS A 146 -19.12 14.89 -11.96
CA HIS A 146 -17.79 14.32 -11.97
C HIS A 146 -17.22 14.28 -13.39
N SER A 147 -17.96 13.78 -14.38
CA SER A 147 -17.51 13.70 -15.78
C SER A 147 -17.17 15.07 -16.36
N LEU A 148 -18.01 16.08 -16.09
CA LEU A 148 -17.85 17.45 -16.60
C LEU A 148 -16.56 18.15 -16.13
N LEU A 149 -16.08 17.83 -14.93
CA LEU A 149 -14.89 18.43 -14.32
C LEU A 149 -13.66 17.53 -14.44
N SER A 150 -13.83 16.21 -14.63
CA SER A 150 -12.73 15.27 -14.68
C SER A 150 -12.08 15.17 -16.06
N GLU A 151 -12.84 15.29 -17.15
CA GLU A 151 -12.35 14.94 -18.49
C GLU A 151 -11.20 15.85 -18.98
N ASP A 152 -11.26 17.18 -18.74
CA ASP A 152 -10.29 18.10 -19.35
C ASP A 152 -8.99 18.31 -18.57
N TYR A 153 -8.98 18.12 -17.24
CA TYR A 153 -7.85 18.52 -16.38
C TYR A 153 -7.12 17.38 -15.69
N LYS A 154 -7.78 16.22 -15.44
CA LYS A 154 -7.14 15.10 -14.77
C LYS A 154 -6.13 14.38 -15.67
N GLU A 155 -6.44 14.20 -16.95
CA GLU A 155 -5.61 13.42 -17.86
C GLU A 155 -4.16 13.91 -17.98
N PRO A 156 -3.88 15.21 -18.27
CA PRO A 156 -2.50 15.66 -18.48
C PRO A 156 -1.67 15.65 -17.19
N VAL A 157 -2.29 15.96 -16.05
CA VAL A 157 -1.62 15.95 -14.74
C VAL A 157 -1.32 14.51 -14.31
N SER A 158 -2.30 13.61 -14.45
CA SER A 158 -2.14 12.20 -14.12
C SER A 158 -1.06 11.56 -14.99
N HIS A 159 -1.08 11.81 -16.30
CA HIS A 159 -0.06 11.31 -17.23
C HIS A 159 1.35 11.77 -16.85
N ARG A 160 1.55 13.06 -16.53
CA ARG A 160 2.87 13.58 -16.12
C ARG A 160 3.37 12.90 -14.84
N ILE A 161 2.48 12.63 -13.90
CA ILE A 161 2.87 12.06 -12.62
C ILE A 161 3.08 10.55 -12.73
N GLU A 162 2.29 9.85 -13.54
CA GLU A 162 2.56 8.46 -13.92
C GLU A 162 3.91 8.35 -14.61
N GLN A 163 4.24 9.25 -15.53
CA GLN A 163 5.55 9.27 -16.18
C GLN A 163 6.68 9.52 -15.18
N ALA A 164 6.50 10.46 -14.24
CA ALA A 164 7.48 10.72 -13.18
C ALA A 164 7.63 9.52 -12.24
N ALA A 165 6.53 8.88 -11.87
CA ALA A 165 6.51 7.69 -11.02
C ALA A 165 7.18 6.50 -11.72
N ASN A 166 6.89 6.27 -12.99
CA ASN A 166 7.52 5.24 -13.81
C ASN A 166 9.02 5.47 -13.94
N THR A 167 9.43 6.72 -14.16
CA THR A 167 10.85 7.10 -14.21
C THR A 167 11.54 6.85 -12.87
N TYR A 168 10.91 7.29 -11.77
CA TYR A 168 11.41 7.06 -10.42
C TYR A 168 11.51 5.56 -10.07
N ASN A 169 10.49 4.78 -10.44
CA ASN A 169 10.47 3.35 -10.17
C ASN A 169 11.50 2.59 -11.02
N ALA A 170 11.64 2.95 -12.31
CA ALA A 170 12.67 2.40 -13.19
C ALA A 170 14.08 2.74 -12.68
N PHE A 171 14.28 3.96 -12.17
CA PHE A 171 15.56 4.37 -11.59
C PHE A 171 15.90 3.56 -10.33
N THR A 172 14.94 3.43 -9.40
CA THR A 172 15.19 2.72 -8.13
C THR A 172 15.27 1.21 -8.27
N THR A 173 14.64 0.61 -9.28
CA THR A 173 14.79 -0.83 -9.59
C THR A 173 16.13 -1.15 -10.27
N ARG A 174 16.68 -0.25 -11.08
CA ARG A 174 18.01 -0.42 -11.71
C ARG A 174 19.16 -0.36 -10.70
N HIS A 175 18.95 0.27 -9.55
CA HIS A 175 19.98 0.53 -8.55
C HIS A 175 19.58 -0.06 -7.19
N PRO A 176 20.07 -1.25 -6.83
CA PRO A 176 19.66 -1.95 -5.60
C PRO A 176 19.82 -1.13 -4.32
N ALA A 177 20.84 -0.27 -4.25
CA ALA A 177 21.05 0.62 -3.11
C ALA A 177 19.87 1.58 -2.89
N PHE A 178 19.29 2.15 -3.95
CA PHE A 178 18.12 3.02 -3.82
C PHE A 178 16.86 2.25 -3.43
N PHE A 179 16.74 0.99 -3.87
CA PHE A 179 15.65 0.13 -3.40
C PHE A 179 15.73 -0.13 -1.89
N VAL A 180 16.92 -0.45 -1.37
CA VAL A 180 17.13 -0.60 0.08
C VAL A 180 16.79 0.68 0.82
N ILE A 181 17.22 1.84 0.31
CA ILE A 181 16.89 3.15 0.87
C ILE A 181 15.37 3.38 0.93
N ARG A 182 14.61 2.99 -0.10
CA ARG A 182 13.14 3.07 -0.10
C ARG A 182 12.53 2.24 1.02
N VAL A 183 12.96 0.99 1.16
CA VAL A 183 12.44 0.08 2.18
C VAL A 183 12.77 0.59 3.59
N VAL A 184 13.99 1.10 3.80
CA VAL A 184 14.38 1.71 5.07
C VAL A 184 13.52 2.95 5.34
N ALA A 185 13.29 3.82 4.35
CA ALA A 185 12.45 4.99 4.51
C ALA A 185 10.99 4.65 4.82
N LEU A 186 10.44 3.56 4.27
CA LEU A 186 9.14 3.05 4.67
C LEU A 186 9.13 2.65 6.14
N GLY A 187 10.10 1.84 6.57
CA GLY A 187 10.19 1.38 7.96
C GLY A 187 10.31 2.53 8.95
N VAL A 188 11.22 3.47 8.68
CA VAL A 188 11.39 4.68 9.49
C VAL A 188 10.14 5.56 9.43
N GLY A 189 9.55 5.74 8.25
CA GLY A 189 8.34 6.56 8.06
C GLY A 189 7.13 6.03 8.82
N VAL A 190 6.94 4.71 8.86
CA VAL A 190 5.90 4.07 9.68
C VAL A 190 6.18 4.27 11.17
N GLY A 191 7.44 4.15 11.61
CA GLY A 191 7.83 4.41 12.99
C GLY A 191 7.54 5.86 13.41
N VAL A 192 7.92 6.83 12.58
CA VAL A 192 7.65 8.27 12.82
C VAL A 192 6.16 8.55 12.82
N ALA A 193 5.37 7.97 11.90
CA ALA A 193 3.92 8.08 11.92
C ALA A 193 3.33 7.54 13.23
N GLY A 194 3.73 6.33 13.64
CA GLY A 194 3.29 5.76 14.91
C GLY A 194 3.62 6.67 16.11
N GLY A 195 4.81 7.28 16.11
CA GLY A 195 5.22 8.28 17.09
C GLY A 195 4.28 9.49 17.11
N VAL A 196 4.06 10.12 15.96
CA VAL A 196 3.18 11.30 15.80
C VAL A 196 1.74 11.04 16.25
N TRP A 197 1.19 9.86 15.95
CA TRP A 197 -0.23 9.55 16.22
C TRP A 197 -0.50 8.90 17.58
N GLY A 198 0.47 8.24 18.21
CA GLY A 198 0.20 7.39 19.37
C GLY A 198 1.09 7.59 20.60
N PHE A 199 2.36 7.99 20.43
CA PHE A 199 3.35 7.78 21.50
C PHE A 199 4.19 9.01 21.84
N TRP A 200 4.32 9.98 20.95
CA TRP A 200 4.98 11.25 21.27
C TRP A 200 3.96 12.18 21.92
N SER A 201 3.90 12.11 23.26
CA SER A 201 3.30 13.18 24.06
C SER A 201 4.18 14.42 23.90
N TRP A 202 3.63 15.42 23.22
CA TRP A 202 4.20 16.76 23.08
C TRP A 202 4.16 17.51 24.40
#